data_AF-A0A3D1ZYL8-F1
#
_entry.id   AF-A0A3D1ZYL8-F1
#
_cell.length_a   1.000
_cell.length_b   1.000
_cell.length_c   1.000
_cell.angle_alpha   90.00
_cell.angle_beta   90.00
_cell.angle_gamma   90.00
#
_symmetry.space_group_name_H-M   'P 1'
#
loop_
_entity.id
_entity.type
_entity.pdbx_description
1 polymer ?
#
loop_
_entity_poly.entity_id
_entity_poly.type
_entity_poly.pdbx_seq_one_letter_code
_entity_poly.pdbx_strand_id
1 'polypeptide(L)' 'MTQNLAQETVTQFQDQGATLLRGFFSRWVEVLRRGIAANIHDPNPTARRYQDADGGGQFFVDYCSWQRIPEYRDFIFN' A
#
# COMPACT_ATOMS: atom_id res chain seq x y z
N MET A 1 -14.82 -15.61 -1.49
CA MET A 1 -15.83 -15.16 -0.51
C MET A 1 -15.79 -13.65 -0.47
N THR A 2 -16.90 -12.98 -0.77
CA THR A 2 -17.01 -11.53 -0.62
C THR A 2 -17.10 -11.19 0.86
N GLN A 3 -16.18 -10.37 1.38
CA GLN A 3 -16.29 -9.81 2.73
C GLN A 3 -17.07 -8.50 2.64
N ASN A 4 -18.30 -8.51 3.16
CA ASN A 4 -19.10 -7.31 3.29
C ASN A 4 -18.68 -6.55 4.56
N LEU A 5 -18.57 -5.23 4.46
CA LEU A 5 -18.30 -4.37 5.61
C LEU A 5 -19.57 -4.16 6.43
N ALA A 6 -19.42 -3.97 7.74
CA ALA A 6 -20.53 -3.58 8.60
C ALA A 6 -21.07 -2.21 8.18
N GLN A 7 -22.39 -2.01 8.28
CA GLN A 7 -23.01 -0.75 7.90
C GLN A 7 -22.46 0.44 8.71
N GLU A 8 -22.14 0.21 9.99
CA GLU A 8 -21.50 1.20 10.86
C GLU A 8 -20.16 1.70 10.30
N THR A 9 -19.32 0.78 9.79
CA THR A 9 -18.04 1.12 9.14
C THR A 9 -18.26 1.99 7.91
N VAL A 10 -19.29 1.68 7.11
CA VAL A 10 -19.65 2.47 5.92
C VAL A 10 -20.12 3.87 6.31
N THR A 11 -21.01 3.97 7.30
CA THR A 11 -21.50 5.26 7.81
C THR A 11 -20.37 6.09 8.39
N GLN A 12 -19.47 5.50 9.18
CA GLN A 12 -18.32 6.21 9.73
C GLN A 12 -17.43 6.79 8.62
N PHE A 13 -17.15 6.03 7.56
CA PHE A 13 -16.40 6.54 6.41
C PHE A 13 -17.11 7.71 5.72
N GLN A 14 -18.43 7.62 5.53
CA GLN A 14 -19.22 8.67 4.90
C GLN A 14 -19.20 9.97 5.73
N ASP A 15 -19.28 9.86 7.05
CA ASP A 15 -19.33 11.02 7.94
C ASP A 15 -17.95 11.62 8.24
N GLN A 16 -16.91 10.78 8.33
CA GLN A 16 -15.56 11.18 8.78
C GLN A 16 -14.53 11.26 7.66
N GLY A 17 -14.85 10.78 6.45
CA GLY A 17 -13.93 10.68 5.31
C GLY A 17 -12.89 9.56 5.40
N ALA A 18 -12.81 8.86 6.54
CA ALA A 18 -11.94 7.70 6.77
C ALA A 18 -12.51 6.79 7.87
N THR A 19 -12.21 5.49 7.83
CA THR A 19 -12.56 4.52 8.89
C THR A 19 -11.47 3.44 9.02
N LEU A 20 -11.42 2.76 10.17
CA LEU A 20 -10.44 1.72 10.45
C LEU A 20 -10.95 0.33 10.01
N LEU A 21 -10.21 -0.32 9.11
CA LEU A 21 -10.40 -1.72 8.76
C LEU A 21 -9.30 -2.58 9.39
N ARG A 22 -9.50 -3.01 10.64
CA ARG A 22 -8.49 -3.77 11.38
C ARG A 22 -8.29 -5.17 10.79
N GLY A 23 -7.05 -5.49 10.40
CA GLY A 23 -6.65 -6.83 9.96
C GLY A 23 -7.19 -7.28 8.60
N PHE A 24 -7.86 -6.38 7.86
CA PHE A 24 -8.50 -6.73 6.59
C PHE A 24 -7.51 -7.28 5.55
N PHE A 25 -6.28 -6.77 5.56
CA PHE A 25 -5.20 -7.21 4.67
C PHE A 25 -4.13 -8.06 5.36
N SER A 26 -4.41 -8.66 6.53
CA SER A 26 -3.40 -9.41 7.30
C SER A 26 -2.71 -10.51 6.49
N ARG A 27 -3.43 -11.21 5.60
CA ARG A 27 -2.84 -12.24 4.72
C ARG A 27 -1.86 -11.69 3.67
N TRP A 28 -1.97 -10.41 3.34
CA TRP A 28 -1.22 -9.74 2.28
C TRP A 28 0.07 -9.09 2.78
N VAL A 29 0.25 -8.98 4.09
CA VAL A 29 1.39 -8.27 4.71
C VAL A 29 2.73 -8.78 4.16
N GLU A 30 2.92 -10.10 4.10
CA GLU A 30 4.16 -10.70 3.60
C GLU A 30 4.39 -10.47 2.10
N VAL A 31 3.31 -10.54 1.31
CA VAL A 31 3.36 -10.29 -0.14
C VAL A 31 3.74 -8.84 -0.41
N LEU A 32 3.04 -7.89 0.22
CA LEU A 32 3.31 -6.47 0.05
C LEU A 32 4.70 -6.07 0.55
N ARG A 33 5.21 -6.67 1.63
CA ARG A 33 6.57 -6.42 2.09
C ARG A 33 7.62 -6.79 1.04
N ARG A 34 7.45 -7.94 0.37
CA ARG A 34 8.34 -8.34 -0.74
C ARG A 34 8.22 -7.38 -1.92
N GLY A 35 7.00 -6.99 -2.29
CA GLY A 35 6.76 -6.01 -3.35
C GLY A 35 7.42 -4.66 -3.08
N ILE A 36 7.36 -4.17 -1.83
CA ILE A 36 8.02 -2.93 -1.41
C ILE A 36 9.54 -3.06 -1.53
N ALA A 37 10.12 -4.15 -1.05
CA ALA A 37 11.56 -4.38 -1.16
C ALA A 37 12.02 -4.43 -2.63
N ALA A 38 11.28 -5.13 -3.50
CA ALA A 38 11.56 -5.19 -4.93
C ALA A 38 11.46 -3.80 -5.59
N ASN A 39 10.43 -3.02 -5.24
CA ASN A 39 10.24 -1.67 -5.78
C ASN A 39 11.35 -0.69 -5.35
N ILE A 40 11.81 -0.79 -4.10
CA ILE A 40 12.93 0.02 -3.62
C ILE A 40 14.25 -0.44 -4.27
N HIS A 41 14.42 -1.72 -4.54
CA HIS A 41 15.63 -2.24 -5.18
C HIS A 41 15.74 -1.81 -6.66
N ASP A 42 14.64 -1.92 -7.40
CA ASP A 42 14.57 -1.58 -8.83
C ASP A 42 13.39 -0.62 -9.10
N PRO A 43 13.52 0.68 -8.76
CA PRO A 43 12.46 1.66 -8.93
C PRO A 43 12.33 2.12 -10.38
N ASN A 44 11.21 2.74 -10.74
CA ASN A 44 11.09 3.42 -12.03
C ASN A 44 12.07 4.61 -12.13
N PRO A 45 12.47 5.01 -13.36
CA PRO A 45 13.33 6.18 -13.57
C PRO A 45 12.77 7.49 -13.01
N THR A 46 11.44 7.57 -12.84
CA THR A 46 10.72 8.73 -12.31
C THR A 46 10.47 8.66 -10.80
N ALA A 47 10.92 7.59 -10.13
CA ALA A 47 10.78 7.44 -8.70
C ALA A 47 11.52 8.56 -7.96
N ARG A 48 10.95 8.97 -6.82
CA ARG A 48 11.51 10.04 -5.99
C ARG A 48 11.86 9.50 -4.62
N ARG A 49 13.04 9.88 -4.14
CA ARG A 49 13.50 9.67 -2.78
C ARG A 49 13.79 11.02 -2.16
N TYR A 50 13.09 11.31 -1.08
CA TYR A 50 13.34 12.48 -0.25
C TYR A 50 13.93 11.96 1.05
N GLN A 51 15.12 12.42 1.38
CA GLN A 51 15.82 12.05 2.60
C GLN A 51 16.09 13.32 3.38
N ASP A 52 15.86 13.26 4.69
CA ASP A 52 16.23 14.36 5.57
C ASP A 52 17.76 14.53 5.57
N ALA A 53 18.23 15.76 5.62
CA ALA A 53 19.65 16.09 5.68
C ALA A 53 20.32 15.48 6.92
N ASP A 54 19.58 15.39 8.02
CA ASP A 54 20.02 14.79 9.28
C ASP A 54 19.75 13.27 9.36
N GLY A 55 19.25 12.67 8.28
CA GLY A 55 19.08 11.22 8.15
C GLY A 55 17.91 10.61 8.95
N GLY A 56 17.05 11.42 9.57
CA GLY A 56 15.96 10.97 10.43
C GLY A 56 14.83 10.19 9.74
N GLY A 57 14.71 10.29 8.41
CA GLY A 57 13.70 9.55 7.66
C GLY A 57 13.86 9.62 6.14
N GLN A 58 13.17 8.69 5.47
CA GLN A 58 13.09 8.63 4.01
C GLN A 58 11.63 8.57 3.56
N PHE A 59 11.28 9.39 2.58
CA PHE A 59 10.03 9.30 1.84
C PHE A 59 10.32 8.81 0.41
N PHE A 60 9.68 7.72 0.02
CA PHE A 60 9.85 7.10 -1.29
C PHE A 60 8.52 7.06 -2.03
N VAL A 61 8.51 7.57 -3.26
CA VAL A 61 7.33 7.55 -4.14
C VAL A 61 7.72 6.95 -5.47
N ASP A 62 6.95 5.97 -5.92
CA ASP A 62 7.11 5.37 -7.24
C ASP A 62 5.75 5.02 -7.85
N TYR A 63 5.37 5.75 -8.90
CA TYR A 63 4.02 5.78 -9.43
C TYR A 63 3.77 4.66 -10.46
N CYS A 64 2.56 4.09 -10.45
CA CYS A 64 2.14 3.01 -11.36
C CYS A 64 3.01 1.72 -11.36
N SER A 65 3.76 1.48 -10.29
CA SER A 65 4.67 0.31 -10.16
C SER A 65 3.96 -1.05 -10.20
N TRP A 66 2.65 -1.11 -9.93
CA TRP A 66 1.88 -2.36 -9.87
C TRP A 66 1.84 -3.15 -11.19
N GLN A 67 2.11 -2.51 -12.31
CA GLN A 67 2.18 -3.20 -13.61
C GLN A 67 3.44 -4.07 -13.73
N ARG A 68 4.51 -3.72 -13.00
CA ARG A 68 5.83 -4.38 -13.07
C ARG A 68 6.13 -5.23 -11.84
N ILE A 69 5.60 -4.87 -10.68
CA ILE A 69 5.82 -5.59 -9.41
C ILE A 69 4.72 -6.65 -9.23
N PRO A 70 5.04 -7.96 -9.34
CA PRO A 70 4.04 -9.03 -9.29
C PRO A 70 3.24 -9.06 -7.99
N GLU A 71 3.86 -8.74 -6.85
CA GLU A 71 3.21 -8.73 -5.55
C GLU A 71 2.12 -7.67 -5.43
N TYR A 72 2.33 -6.49 -6.03
CA TYR A 72 1.30 -5.44 -6.07
C TYR A 72 0.16 -5.82 -7.00
N ARG A 73 0.49 -6.44 -8.15
CA ARG A 73 -0.52 -6.94 -9.08
C ARG A 73 -1.39 -8.01 -8.39
N ASP A 74 -0.77 -8.96 -7.73
CA ASP A 74 -1.46 -10.03 -7.00
C ASP A 74 -2.40 -9.46 -5.94
N PHE A 75 -1.90 -8.52 -5.12
CA PHE A 75 -2.72 -7.83 -4.11
C PHE A 75 -3.95 -7.11 -4.67
N ILE A 76 -3.84 -6.52 -5.87
CA ILE A 76 -4.94 -5.73 -6.47
C ILE A 76 -6.01 -6.63 -7.09
N PHE A 77 -5.61 -7.77 -7.68
CA PHE A 77 -6.50 -8.60 -8.49
C PHE A 77 -6.99 -9.88 -7.80
N ASN A 78 -6.44 -10.25 -6.63
CA ASN A 78 -6.78 -11.49 -5.89
C ASN A 78 -7.08 -11.24 -4.40
#